data_AF-A0A225AG26-F1
#
_entry.id   AF-A0A225AG26-F1
#
_cell.length_a   1.000
_cell.length_b   1.000
_cell.length_c   1.000
_cell.angle_alpha   90.00
_cell.angle_beta   90.00
_cell.angle_gamma   90.00
#
_symmetry.space_group_name_H-M   'P 1'
#
loop_
_entity.id
_entity.type
_entity.pdbx_description
1 polymer ?
#
loop_
_entity_poly.entity_id
_entity_poly.type
_entity_poly.pdbx_seq_one_letter_code
_entity_poly.pdbx_strand_id
1 'polypeptide(L)'
;MTEQSTMAILFEDISTKNCLFERSAMECLADATWLEKYLIQRGGRCKPTNIEAPSCEFPDNPVEPVMPISKAVGIERKLLEDLERLMALASKTGNFSLCAVLDKRYLYKQTRHVKDMADLLQQTVRVSKHPGHGIFHLDRELRINQGTLPWGNANDPDAIDTALQAVCTQLGKSDVSSGEYCD
;
A
#
# COMPACT_ATOMS: atom_id res chain seq x y z
N MET A 1 5.56 9.45 7.16
CA MET A 1 4.39 10.22 6.70
C MET A 1 4.79 11.51 5.99
N THR A 2 5.75 12.30 6.49
CA THR A 2 6.10 13.58 5.88
C THR A 2 6.77 13.49 4.51
N GLU A 3 7.65 12.52 4.28
CA GLU A 3 8.33 12.39 2.96
C GLU A 3 7.35 12.03 1.82
N GLN A 4 6.27 11.29 2.10
CA GLN A 4 5.23 11.00 1.11
C GLN A 4 4.36 12.22 0.81
N SER A 5 4.07 13.05 1.81
CA SER A 5 3.35 14.31 1.60
C SER A 5 4.14 15.32 0.78
N THR A 6 5.47 15.40 0.94
CA THR A 6 6.29 16.31 0.12
C THR A 6 6.46 15.82 -1.32
N MET A 7 6.46 14.51 -1.56
CA MET A 7 6.39 13.98 -2.92
C MET A 7 5.05 14.29 -3.62
N ALA A 8 3.95 14.43 -2.87
CA ALA A 8 2.66 14.81 -3.45
C ALA A 8 2.61 16.29 -3.88
N ILE A 9 3.31 17.17 -3.16
CA ILE A 9 3.26 18.62 -3.38
C ILE A 9 4.11 19.08 -4.59
N LEU A 10 5.15 18.32 -4.98
CA LEU A 10 6.05 18.71 -6.08
C LEU A 10 5.49 18.43 -7.50
N PHE A 11 4.32 17.79 -7.64
CA PHE A 11 3.75 17.38 -8.94
C PHE A 11 2.37 18.00 -9.23
N GLU A 12 2.09 19.17 -8.68
CA GLU A 12 0.77 19.80 -8.78
C GLU A 12 0.69 20.73 -9.99
N ASP A 13 0.28 20.16 -11.14
CA ASP A 13 -0.40 20.90 -12.20
C ASP A 13 -1.53 20.05 -12.80
N ILE A 14 -2.74 20.59 -12.67
CA ILE A 14 -3.97 20.24 -13.41
C ILE A 14 -4.64 18.88 -13.06
N SER A 15 -5.65 18.97 -12.18
CA SER A 15 -6.93 18.26 -12.32
C SER A 15 -6.89 16.76 -12.66
N THR A 16 -6.09 15.96 -11.95
CA THR A 16 -6.20 14.49 -11.96
C THR A 16 -6.14 13.94 -10.54
N LYS A 17 -7.26 13.36 -10.09
CA LYS A 17 -7.38 12.64 -8.82
C LYS A 17 -6.42 11.44 -8.79
N ASN A 18 -5.67 11.31 -7.70
CA ASN A 18 -4.95 10.13 -7.21
C ASN A 18 -3.58 9.84 -7.85
N CYS A 19 -2.58 10.65 -7.49
CA CYS A 19 -1.17 10.29 -7.62
C CYS A 19 -0.77 9.21 -6.60
N LEU A 20 0.16 8.32 -6.94
CA LEU A 20 0.65 7.20 -6.10
C LEU A 20 1.01 7.66 -4.67
N PHE A 21 1.84 8.70 -4.56
CA PHE A 21 2.34 9.17 -3.26
C PHE A 21 1.27 9.88 -2.43
N GLU A 22 0.38 10.63 -3.08
CA GLU A 22 -0.76 11.28 -2.43
C GLU A 22 -1.69 10.22 -1.81
N ARG A 23 -2.03 9.19 -2.59
CA ARG A 23 -2.82 8.05 -2.10
C ARG A 23 -2.14 7.38 -0.92
N SER A 24 -0.84 7.08 -1.03
CA SER A 24 -0.07 6.45 0.04
C SER A 24 -0.08 7.30 1.33
N ALA A 25 0.06 8.61 1.20
CA ALA A 25 0.01 9.55 2.32
C ALA A 25 -1.37 9.55 3.00
N MET A 26 -2.45 9.56 2.22
CA MET A 26 -3.82 9.49 2.76
C MET A 26 -4.07 8.16 3.49
N GLU A 27 -3.61 7.04 2.92
CA GLU A 27 -3.75 5.74 3.56
C GLU A 27 -2.98 5.67 4.89
N CYS A 28 -1.75 6.22 4.94
CA CYS A 28 -0.99 6.31 6.19
C CYS A 28 -1.70 7.16 7.24
N LEU A 29 -2.31 8.28 6.84
CA LEU A 29 -3.08 9.13 7.75
C LEU A 29 -4.32 8.41 8.31
N ALA A 30 -5.01 7.65 7.45
CA ALA A 30 -6.15 6.84 7.88
C ALA A 30 -5.73 5.76 8.89
N ASP A 31 -4.59 5.13 8.67
CA ASP A 31 -4.02 4.12 9.56
C ASP A 31 -3.58 4.69 10.91
N ALA A 32 -2.94 5.87 10.91
CA ALA A 32 -2.57 6.59 12.13
C ALA A 32 -3.82 7.00 12.93
N THR A 33 -4.83 7.56 12.26
CA THR A 33 -6.10 7.95 12.87
C THR A 33 -6.83 6.74 13.47
N TRP A 34 -6.75 5.58 12.81
CA TRP A 34 -7.34 4.36 13.34
C TRP A 34 -6.63 3.89 14.61
N LEU A 35 -5.29 3.91 14.62
CA LEU A 35 -4.51 3.50 15.79
C LEU A 35 -4.75 4.41 16.99
N GLU A 36 -4.90 5.71 16.77
CA GLU A 36 -5.31 6.67 17.80
C GLU A 36 -6.68 6.30 18.39
N LYS A 37 -7.69 6.06 17.54
CA LYS A 37 -9.02 5.63 18.00
C LYS A 37 -8.98 4.31 18.75
N TYR A 38 -8.17 3.36 18.29
CA TYR A 38 -7.97 2.08 18.97
C TYR A 38 -7.37 2.28 20.36
N LEU A 39 -6.37 3.14 20.51
CA LEU A 39 -5.78 3.46 21.81
C LEU A 39 -6.81 4.08 22.77
N ILE A 40 -7.62 5.02 22.28
CA ILE A 40 -8.69 5.65 23.07
C ILE A 40 -9.75 4.62 23.50
N GLN A 41 -10.16 3.72 22.61
CA GLN A 41 -11.12 2.65 22.91
C GLN A 41 -10.64 1.71 24.03
N ARG A 42 -9.31 1.54 24.16
CA ARG A 42 -8.69 0.73 25.22
C ARG A 42 -8.45 1.49 26.52
N GLY A 43 -8.95 2.72 26.62
CA GLY A 43 -8.76 3.60 27.79
C GLY A 43 -7.38 4.25 27.86
N GLY A 44 -6.58 4.16 26.79
CA GLY A 44 -5.31 4.84 26.67
C GLY A 44 -5.46 6.33 26.38
N ARG A 45 -4.36 7.07 26.50
CA ARG A 45 -4.30 8.49 26.13
C ARG A 45 -3.37 8.67 24.94
N CYS A 46 -3.89 9.18 23.84
CA CYS A 46 -3.08 9.58 22.70
C CYS A 46 -2.25 10.82 23.05
N LYS A 47 -0.97 10.81 22.69
CA LYS A 47 -0.06 11.95 22.81
C LYS A 47 0.65 12.15 21.48
N PRO A 48 0.02 12.87 20.52
CA PRO A 48 0.65 13.16 19.24
C PRO A 48 1.97 13.89 19.47
N THR A 49 3.03 13.43 18.82
CA THR A 49 4.34 14.09 18.81
C THR A 49 4.46 15.00 17.59
N ASN A 50 5.40 15.95 17.64
CA ASN A 50 5.67 16.80 16.49
C ASN A 50 6.11 15.96 15.28
N ILE A 51 5.66 16.33 14.09
CA ILE A 51 6.04 15.67 12.84
C ILE A 51 7.08 16.55 12.17
N GLU A 52 8.30 16.03 12.02
CA GLU A 52 9.40 16.78 11.40
C GLU A 52 9.19 16.95 9.91
N ALA A 53 9.53 18.15 9.41
CA ALA A 53 9.55 18.42 7.99
C ALA A 53 10.50 17.43 7.29
N PRO A 54 10.10 16.90 6.13
CA PRO A 54 10.92 15.94 5.42
C PRO A 54 12.20 16.61 4.90
N SER A 55 13.31 15.89 4.99
CA SER A 55 14.65 16.41 4.72
C SER A 55 15.05 16.40 3.24
N CYS A 56 14.17 15.93 2.36
CA CYS A 56 14.49 15.66 0.97
C CYS A 56 13.70 16.54 -0.01
N GLU A 57 14.44 17.14 -0.93
CA GLU A 57 13.92 17.73 -2.17
C GLU A 57 14.34 16.83 -3.34
N PHE A 58 13.47 16.71 -4.34
CA PHE A 58 13.73 15.94 -5.55
C PHE A 58 13.90 16.91 -6.72
N PRO A 59 14.97 16.79 -7.52
CA PRO A 59 15.20 17.71 -8.62
C PRO A 59 14.19 17.46 -9.75
N ASP A 60 13.63 18.56 -10.28
CA ASP A 60 12.68 18.49 -11.40
C ASP A 60 13.38 18.28 -12.75
N ASN A 61 14.67 18.61 -12.86
CA ASN A 61 15.43 18.52 -14.10
C ASN A 61 16.89 18.10 -13.87
N PRO A 62 17.35 16.97 -14.46
CA PRO A 62 16.57 15.97 -15.18
C PRO A 62 15.63 15.20 -14.24
N VAL A 63 14.44 14.81 -14.74
CA VAL A 63 13.51 13.96 -14.00
C VAL A 63 14.16 12.61 -13.72
N GLU A 64 14.49 12.37 -12.46
CA GLU A 64 15.14 11.14 -11.99
C GLU A 64 14.18 10.40 -11.03
N PRO A 65 13.42 9.39 -11.52
CA PRO A 65 12.38 8.75 -10.73
C PRO A 65 12.88 7.64 -9.79
N VAL A 66 14.14 7.19 -9.92
CA VAL A 66 14.67 6.07 -9.13
C VAL A 66 14.90 6.47 -7.67
N MET A 67 15.51 7.65 -7.43
CA MET A 67 15.82 8.11 -6.08
C MET A 67 14.57 8.35 -5.22
N PRO A 68 13.49 9.01 -5.70
CA PRO A 68 12.22 9.11 -4.98
C PRO A 68 11.65 7.74 -4.59
N ILE A 69 11.54 6.81 -5.55
CA ILE A 69 10.92 5.51 -5.30
C ILE A 69 11.80 4.66 -4.36
N SER A 70 13.13 4.74 -4.49
CA SER A 70 14.08 4.08 -3.59
C SER A 70 13.93 4.59 -2.14
N LYS A 71 13.78 5.90 -1.95
CA LYS A 71 13.48 6.47 -0.63
C LYS A 71 12.14 5.98 -0.09
N ALA A 72 11.09 5.96 -0.93
CA ALA A 72 9.78 5.45 -0.55
C ALA A 72 9.85 3.99 -0.07
N VAL A 73 10.55 3.11 -0.79
CA VAL A 73 10.79 1.71 -0.35
C VAL A 73 11.50 1.68 1.00
N GLY A 74 12.48 2.54 1.22
CA GLY A 74 13.18 2.66 2.50
C GLY A 74 12.25 3.05 3.66
N ILE A 75 11.30 3.97 3.42
CA ILE A 75 10.29 4.35 4.41
C ILE A 75 9.36 3.17 4.72
N GLU A 76 8.82 2.51 3.69
CA GLU A 76 7.88 1.40 3.88
C GLU A 76 8.51 0.23 4.65
N ARG A 77 9.81 -0.03 4.41
CA ARG A 77 10.57 -1.03 5.17
C ARG A 77 10.74 -0.62 6.64
N LYS A 78 11.09 0.63 6.92
CA LYS A 78 11.19 1.12 8.31
C LYS A 78 9.85 1.03 9.04
N LEU A 79 8.75 1.33 8.34
CA LEU A 79 7.41 1.21 8.90
C LEU A 79 7.05 -0.25 9.22
N LEU A 80 7.46 -1.20 8.37
CA LEU A 80 7.31 -2.63 8.66
C LEU A 80 8.11 -3.04 9.91
N GLU A 81 9.38 -2.64 10.00
CA GLU A 81 10.23 -2.89 11.17
C GLU A 81 9.62 -2.29 12.45
N ASP A 82 9.02 -1.10 12.37
CA ASP A 82 8.30 -0.47 13.48
C ASP A 82 7.08 -1.28 13.93
N LEU A 83 6.30 -1.81 12.99
CA LEU A 83 5.14 -2.67 13.29
C LEU A 83 5.57 -4.00 13.92
N GLU A 84 6.66 -4.60 13.44
CA GLU A 84 7.23 -5.81 14.03
C GLU A 84 7.73 -5.56 15.47
N ARG A 85 8.39 -4.42 15.71
CA ARG A 85 8.78 -4.00 17.07
C ARG A 85 7.57 -3.83 17.98
N LEU A 86 6.50 -3.21 17.48
CA LEU A 86 5.26 -3.04 18.23
C LEU A 86 4.59 -4.38 18.53
N MET A 87 4.57 -5.31 17.58
CA MET A 87 4.07 -6.68 17.75
C MET A 87 4.87 -7.44 18.81
N ALA A 88 6.19 -7.34 18.79
CA ALA A 88 7.05 -7.97 19.79
C ALA A 88 6.79 -7.42 21.21
N LEU A 89 6.60 -6.11 21.34
CA LEU A 89 6.23 -5.46 22.60
C LEU A 89 4.85 -5.91 23.10
N ALA A 90 3.86 -5.94 22.21
CA ALA A 90 2.50 -6.38 22.51
C ALA A 90 2.48 -7.85 22.98
N SER A 91 3.26 -8.70 22.32
CA SER A 91 3.39 -10.12 22.68
C SER A 91 4.09 -10.30 24.03
N LYS A 92 5.17 -9.55 24.28
CA LYS A 92 5.90 -9.58 25.56
C LYS A 92 5.03 -9.12 26.74
N THR A 93 4.13 -8.18 26.51
CA THR A 93 3.21 -7.65 27.54
C THR A 93 1.93 -8.49 27.69
N GLY A 94 1.73 -9.52 26.85
CA GLY A 94 0.54 -10.37 26.89
C GLY A 94 -0.72 -9.71 26.33
N ASN A 95 -0.61 -8.66 25.51
CA ASN A 95 -1.75 -7.95 24.94
C ASN A 95 -2.21 -8.60 23.62
N PHE A 96 -2.83 -9.78 23.73
CA PHE A 96 -3.27 -10.59 22.58
C PHE A 96 -4.24 -9.86 21.64
N SER A 97 -5.05 -8.94 22.17
CA SER A 97 -5.97 -8.16 21.35
C SER A 97 -5.25 -7.17 20.43
N LEU A 98 -4.16 -6.56 20.91
CA LEU A 98 -3.33 -5.71 20.06
C LEU A 98 -2.59 -6.55 19.02
N CYS A 99 -2.06 -7.72 19.42
CA CYS A 99 -1.44 -8.64 18.47
C CYS A 99 -2.40 -9.04 17.34
N ALA A 100 -3.64 -9.44 17.65
CA ALA A 100 -4.62 -9.84 16.65
C ALA A 100 -4.96 -8.71 15.66
N VAL A 101 -4.99 -7.46 16.12
CA VAL A 101 -5.23 -6.29 15.27
C VAL A 101 -4.03 -6.00 14.37
N LEU A 102 -2.82 -6.01 14.93
CA LEU A 102 -1.59 -5.73 14.19
C LEU A 102 -1.39 -6.76 13.08
N ASP A 103 -1.62 -8.04 13.39
CA ASP A 103 -1.47 -9.13 12.43
C ASP A 103 -2.48 -9.01 11.27
N LYS A 104 -3.77 -8.93 11.59
CA LYS A 104 -4.84 -8.94 10.59
C LYS A 104 -4.89 -7.70 9.71
N ARG A 105 -4.54 -6.53 10.25
CA ARG A 105 -4.75 -5.24 9.57
C ARG A 105 -3.47 -4.61 9.07
N TYR A 106 -2.41 -4.63 9.87
CA TYR A 106 -1.22 -3.83 9.61
C TYR A 106 -0.10 -4.64 8.95
N LEU A 107 0.30 -5.77 9.52
CA LEU A 107 1.43 -6.55 9.01
C LEU A 107 1.18 -7.08 7.60
N TYR A 108 -0.02 -7.62 7.34
CA TYR A 108 -0.40 -8.05 5.99
C TYR A 108 -0.36 -6.91 4.98
N LYS A 109 -1.03 -5.78 5.29
CA LYS A 109 -1.08 -4.59 4.44
C LYS A 109 0.32 -4.03 4.17
N GLN A 110 1.14 -3.88 5.21
CA GLN A 110 2.47 -3.28 5.10
C GLN A 110 3.44 -4.16 4.30
N THR A 111 3.37 -5.49 4.47
CA THR A 111 4.18 -6.43 3.68
C THR A 111 3.86 -6.31 2.19
N ARG A 112 2.58 -6.17 1.85
CA ARG A 112 2.14 -5.92 0.48
C ARG A 112 2.64 -4.58 -0.05
N HIS A 113 2.55 -3.51 0.73
CA HIS A 113 3.06 -2.18 0.34
C HIS A 113 4.57 -2.19 0.05
N VAL A 114 5.36 -2.88 0.89
CA VAL A 114 6.81 -3.04 0.67
C VAL A 114 7.09 -3.78 -0.64
N LYS A 115 6.36 -4.87 -0.91
CA LYS A 115 6.49 -5.63 -2.16
C LYS A 115 6.12 -4.77 -3.37
N ASP A 116 4.97 -4.13 -3.33
CA ASP A 116 4.46 -3.29 -4.41
C ASP A 116 5.47 -2.17 -4.73
N MET A 117 5.93 -1.42 -3.73
CA MET A 117 6.92 -0.36 -3.93
C MET A 117 8.28 -0.90 -4.43
N ALA A 118 8.71 -2.09 -3.99
CA ALA A 118 9.93 -2.72 -4.47
C ALA A 118 9.81 -3.17 -5.94
N ASP A 119 8.67 -3.69 -6.35
CA ASP A 119 8.39 -4.05 -7.74
C ASP A 119 8.34 -2.81 -8.63
N LEU A 120 7.72 -1.73 -8.14
CA LEU A 120 7.74 -0.44 -8.82
C LEU A 120 9.18 0.06 -9.00
N LEU A 121 10.02 -0.01 -7.97
CA LEU A 121 11.43 0.39 -8.06
C LEU A 121 12.17 -0.41 -9.15
N GLN A 122 11.99 -1.73 -9.19
CA GLN A 122 12.61 -2.58 -10.20
C GLN A 122 12.18 -2.18 -11.62
N GLN A 123 10.89 -1.88 -11.81
CA GLN A 123 10.39 -1.43 -13.09
C GLN A 123 10.93 -0.06 -13.48
N THR A 124 10.96 0.88 -12.54
CA THR A 124 11.57 2.21 -12.74
C THR A 124 13.02 2.10 -13.16
N VAL A 125 13.82 1.27 -12.47
CA VAL A 125 15.23 1.02 -12.83
C VAL A 125 15.36 0.36 -14.20
N ARG A 126 14.42 -0.51 -14.58
CA ARG A 126 14.41 -1.15 -15.89
C ARG A 126 14.15 -0.14 -17.01
N VAL A 127 13.16 0.74 -16.82
CA VAL A 127 12.76 1.72 -17.84
C VAL A 127 13.66 2.96 -17.87
N SER A 128 14.32 3.30 -16.77
CA SER A 128 15.23 4.46 -16.68
C SER A 128 16.52 4.31 -17.48
N LYS A 129 16.82 3.10 -17.99
CA LYS A 129 17.95 2.85 -18.91
C LYS A 129 17.81 3.57 -20.25
N HIS A 130 16.57 3.85 -20.68
CA HIS A 130 16.29 4.57 -21.92
C HIS A 130 15.60 5.91 -21.62
N PRO A 131 16.07 7.04 -22.18
CA PRO A 131 15.56 8.36 -21.82
C PRO A 131 14.06 8.52 -22.11
N GLY A 132 13.30 8.93 -21.10
CA GLY A 132 11.98 9.56 -21.23
C GLY A 132 10.79 8.64 -21.55
N HIS A 133 10.87 7.85 -22.61
CA HIS A 133 9.68 7.15 -23.14
C HIS A 133 9.18 6.03 -22.19
N GLY A 134 10.09 5.28 -21.58
CA GLY A 134 9.72 4.20 -20.65
C GLY A 134 9.11 4.72 -19.34
N ILE A 135 9.66 5.82 -18.81
CA ILE A 135 9.15 6.48 -17.61
C ILE A 135 7.76 7.06 -17.86
N PHE A 136 7.53 7.65 -19.05
CA PHE A 136 6.21 8.15 -19.45
C PHE A 136 5.15 7.05 -19.47
N HIS A 137 5.43 5.88 -20.06
CA HIS A 137 4.47 4.76 -20.06
C HIS A 137 4.21 4.23 -18.66
N LEU A 138 5.24 4.11 -17.83
CA LEU A 138 5.08 3.68 -16.44
C LEU A 138 4.17 4.64 -15.65
N ASP A 139 4.41 5.94 -15.77
CA ASP A 139 3.61 6.98 -15.14
C ASP A 139 2.16 7.01 -15.68
N ARG A 140 1.98 6.83 -17.00
CA ARG A 140 0.65 6.69 -17.61
C ARG A 140 -0.13 5.51 -17.03
N GLU A 141 0.50 4.35 -16.86
CA GLU A 141 -0.14 3.18 -16.25
C GLU A 141 -0.50 3.44 -14.78
N LEU A 142 0.33 4.15 -14.02
CA LEU A 142 0.01 4.54 -12.64
C LEU A 142 -1.22 5.46 -12.58
N ARG A 143 -1.36 6.42 -13.50
CA ARG A 143 -2.52 7.30 -13.56
C ARG A 143 -3.80 6.55 -13.92
N ILE A 144 -3.73 5.64 -14.90
CA ILE A 144 -4.88 4.80 -15.30
C ILE A 144 -5.36 3.95 -14.12
N ASN A 145 -4.42 3.42 -13.33
CA ASN A 145 -4.73 2.55 -12.18
C ASN A 145 -4.87 3.32 -10.84
N GLN A 146 -5.01 4.65 -10.87
CA GLN A 146 -5.22 5.51 -9.69
C GLN A 146 -4.17 5.29 -8.59
N GLY A 147 -2.91 5.16 -8.98
CA GLY A 147 -1.78 4.90 -8.07
C GLY A 147 -1.71 3.47 -7.54
N THR A 148 -2.51 2.53 -8.06
CA THR A 148 -2.40 1.10 -7.75
C THR A 148 -1.48 0.42 -8.77
N LEU A 149 -0.62 -0.49 -8.33
CA LEU A 149 0.22 -1.25 -9.24
C LEU A 149 -0.56 -2.40 -9.89
N PRO A 150 -0.74 -2.41 -11.22
CA PRO A 150 -1.59 -3.41 -11.88
C PRO A 150 -1.04 -4.84 -11.77
N TRP A 151 0.29 -5.00 -11.72
CA TRP A 151 0.93 -6.32 -11.55
C TRP A 151 0.94 -6.83 -10.10
N GLY A 152 0.75 -5.96 -9.11
CA GLY A 152 0.63 -6.37 -7.70
C GLY A 152 -0.60 -7.25 -7.48
N ASN A 153 -1.72 -6.91 -8.13
CA ASN A 153 -2.97 -7.68 -8.07
C ASN A 153 -2.95 -8.96 -8.92
N ALA A 154 -2.20 -8.97 -10.03
CA ALA A 154 -2.13 -10.13 -10.91
C ALA A 154 -1.40 -11.33 -10.28
N ASN A 155 -0.49 -11.06 -9.33
CA ASN A 155 0.33 -12.06 -8.63
C ASN A 155 -0.05 -12.21 -7.15
N ASP A 156 -1.29 -11.86 -6.78
CA ASP A 156 -1.81 -11.99 -5.42
C ASP A 156 -2.49 -13.37 -5.26
N PRO A 157 -1.92 -14.31 -4.47
CA PRO A 157 -2.51 -15.62 -4.27
C PRO A 157 -3.91 -15.54 -3.66
N ASP A 158 -4.18 -14.55 -2.80
CA ASP A 158 -5.50 -14.39 -2.18
C ASP A 158 -6.57 -13.95 -3.22
N ALA A 159 -6.15 -13.19 -4.24
CA ALA A 159 -7.02 -12.82 -5.36
C ALA A 159 -7.32 -14.02 -6.26
N ILE A 160 -6.33 -14.90 -6.48
CA ILE A 160 -6.51 -16.16 -7.20
C ILE A 160 -7.47 -17.07 -6.44
N ASP A 161 -7.28 -17.24 -5.14
CA ASP A 161 -8.14 -18.08 -4.29
C ASP A 161 -9.58 -17.57 -4.25
N THR A 162 -9.77 -16.25 -4.19
CA THR A 162 -11.09 -15.62 -4.26
C THR A 162 -11.75 -15.86 -5.61
N ALA A 163 -10.99 -15.75 -6.72
CA ALA A 163 -11.50 -16.04 -8.06
C ALA A 163 -11.87 -17.52 -8.22
N LEU A 164 -11.05 -18.43 -7.71
CA LEU A 164 -11.32 -19.87 -7.70
C LEU A 164 -12.58 -20.20 -6.89
N GLN A 165 -12.76 -19.61 -5.70
CA GLN A 165 -13.97 -19.78 -4.90
C GLN A 165 -15.22 -19.28 -5.63
N ALA A 166 -15.13 -18.14 -6.32
CA ALA A 166 -16.23 -17.61 -7.12
C ALA A 166 -16.61 -18.57 -8.26
N VAL A 167 -15.63 -19.14 -8.97
CA VAL A 167 -15.84 -20.13 -10.03
C VAL A 167 -16.45 -21.42 -9.48
N CYS A 168 -15.91 -21.98 -8.39
CA CYS A 168 -16.46 -23.17 -7.74
C CYS A 168 -17.91 -22.97 -7.28
N THR A 169 -18.23 -21.78 -6.77
CA THR A 169 -19.61 -21.43 -6.36
C THR A 169 -20.56 -21.31 -7.55
N GLN A 170 -20.07 -20.83 -8.70
CA GLN A 170 -20.85 -20.76 -9.93
C GLN A 170 -21.11 -22.16 -10.52
N LEU A 171 -20.09 -23.02 -10.53
CA LEU A 171 -20.22 -24.42 -10.98
C LEU A 171 -21.14 -25.24 -10.07
N GLY A 172 -21.06 -25.05 -8.75
CA GLY A 172 -21.99 -25.68 -7.81
C GLY A 172 -23.45 -25.22 -7.95
N LYS A 173 -23.70 -24.04 -8.53
CA LYS A 173 -25.06 -23.55 -8.82
C LYS A 173 -25.64 -24.14 -10.12
N SER A 174 -24.81 -24.42 -11.12
CA SER A 174 -25.27 -25.05 -12.38
C SER A 174 -25.69 -26.51 -12.23
N ASP A 175 -25.14 -27.22 -11.23
CA ASP A 175 -25.51 -28.62 -10.96
C ASP A 175 -26.85 -28.74 -10.21
N VAL A 176 -27.31 -27.70 -9.52
CA VAL A 176 -28.60 -27.71 -8.80
C VAL A 176 -29.77 -27.39 -9.75
N SER A 177 -29.56 -26.61 -10.81
CA SER A 177 -30.63 -26.23 -11.76
C SER A 177 -30.97 -27.31 -12.80
N SER A 178 -30.30 -28.47 -12.80
CA SER A 178 -30.57 -29.58 -13.72
C SER A 178 -31.34 -30.74 -13.07
N GLY A 179 -31.76 -30.60 -11.81
CA GLY A 179 -32.45 -31.64 -11.03
C GLY A 179 -33.98 -31.54 -10.94
N GLU A 180 -34.63 -30.51 -11.49
CA GLU A 180 -36.10 -30.37 -11.44
C GLU A 180 -36.73 -30.59 -12.82
N TYR A 181 -36.93 -31.85 -13.20
CA TYR A 181 -38.01 -32.27 -14.10
C TYR A 181 -38.31 -33.75 -13.85
N CYS A 182 -39.41 -34.03 -13.17
CA CYS A 182 -40.24 -35.24 -13.26
C CYS A 182 -41.48 -35.05 -12.35
N ASP A 183 -42.57 -34.57 -12.93
CA ASP A 183 -43.95 -35.06 -12.73
C ASP A 183 -44.84 -34.53 -13.86
#